data_AF-A0A354CQR7-F1
#
_entry.id   AF-A0A354CQR7-F1
#
_cell.length_a   1.000
_cell.length_b   1.000
_cell.length_c   1.000
_cell.angle_alpha   90.00
_cell.angle_beta   90.00
_cell.angle_gamma   90.00
#
_symmetry.space_group_name_H-M   'P 1'
#
loop_
_entity.id
_entity.type
_entity.pdbx_description
1 polymer ?
#
loop_
_entity_poly.entity_id
_entity_poly.type
_entity_poly.pdbx_seq_one_letter_code
_entity_poly.pdbx_strand_id
1 'polypeptide(L)'
;MNKKIGLYIYTEGKNIYRTVYSIRGETIMPPTTAQEEIISISELELGGYIKALDVMLEPCFLQTPSAAFDDIYDTFCSLLESIEDYNILYGTLIRIEVFKDMPADGHNEEYYLKAKKNILYGLTELTDINYTVNDILKNLSLGKEIDMTYTYTKYNHADCTHYFYMGKEFREELYFDSLHSYFSFLIMKFLSGKHRVVRCGCCGKFFIPKTKRETLYCDRIVKNERTCKQVGPSQKHLDTAKKNAVIEAFDRNKKKMYKRYERTRDLLHETEKGLTLSEYFQWLDRAERTRSEFLKGEISEEEALEAICV
;
A
#
# COMPACT_ATOMS: atom_id res chain seq x y z
N MET A 1 -28.55 -2.60 17.97
CA MET A 1 -28.45 -2.07 16.59
C MET A 1 -27.40 -2.91 15.90
N ASN A 2 -27.75 -3.66 14.84
CA ASN A 2 -26.75 -4.48 14.14
C ASN A 2 -25.79 -3.54 13.41
N LYS A 3 -24.51 -3.58 13.79
CA LYS A 3 -23.46 -2.84 13.10
C LYS A 3 -23.32 -3.40 11.68
N LYS A 4 -23.12 -2.50 10.70
CA LYS A 4 -22.89 -2.90 9.31
C LYS A 4 -21.49 -3.50 9.20
N ILE A 5 -21.29 -4.39 8.23
CA ILE A 5 -19.95 -4.88 7.90
C ILE A 5 -19.11 -3.69 7.42
N GLY A 6 -17.90 -3.53 7.94
CA GLY A 6 -17.02 -2.42 7.63
C GLY A 6 -16.14 -2.01 8.81
N LEU A 7 -15.49 -0.87 8.66
CA LEU A 7 -14.57 -0.31 9.64
C LEU A 7 -15.25 0.83 10.40
N TYR A 8 -15.27 0.73 11.72
CA TYR A 8 -15.65 1.83 12.61
C TYR A 8 -14.41 2.35 13.31
N ILE A 9 -14.23 3.66 13.30
CA ILE A 9 -13.15 4.32 14.02
C ILE A 9 -13.69 5.43 14.92
N TYR A 10 -13.00 5.65 16.02
CA TYR A 10 -13.08 6.89 16.78
C TYR A 10 -11.67 7.36 17.11
N THR A 11 -11.53 8.65 17.42
CA THR A 11 -10.20 9.24 17.63
C THR A 11 -10.13 9.93 18.98
N GLU A 12 -9.01 9.74 19.68
CA GLU A 12 -8.72 10.41 20.95
C GLU A 12 -7.31 11.01 20.86
N GLY A 13 -7.24 12.34 20.75
CA GLY A 13 -6.00 13.03 20.42
C GLY A 13 -5.42 12.52 19.09
N LYS A 14 -4.23 11.92 19.12
CA LYS A 14 -3.56 11.34 17.95
C LYS A 14 -3.94 9.87 17.69
N ASN A 15 -4.52 9.20 18.68
CA ASN A 15 -4.81 7.78 18.61
C ASN A 15 -6.08 7.55 17.79
N ILE A 16 -6.06 6.47 17.02
CA ILE A 16 -7.16 5.96 16.23
C ILE A 16 -7.46 4.57 16.77
N TYR A 17 -8.68 4.39 17.26
CA TYR A 17 -9.19 3.10 17.68
C TYR A 17 -10.07 2.56 16.58
N ARG A 18 -9.92 1.29 16.24
CA ARG A 18 -10.51 0.66 15.07
C ARG A 18 -11.21 -0.61 15.48
N THR A 19 -12.46 -0.75 15.06
CA THR A 19 -13.24 -1.98 15.20
C THR A 19 -13.73 -2.39 13.81
N VAL A 20 -13.38 -3.60 13.41
CA VAL A 20 -13.80 -4.20 12.14
C VAL A 20 -14.97 -5.13 12.43
N TYR A 21 -16.11 -4.89 11.79
CA TYR A 21 -17.19 -5.86 11.73
C TYR A 21 -17.07 -6.58 10.38
N SER A 22 -16.68 -7.84 10.40
CA SER A 22 -16.51 -8.69 9.21
C SER A 22 -17.57 -9.79 9.16
N ILE A 23 -17.56 -10.59 8.10
CA ILE A 23 -18.36 -11.84 8.04
C ILE A 23 -17.96 -12.84 9.13
N ARG A 24 -16.74 -12.73 9.67
CA ARG A 24 -16.21 -13.57 10.76
C ARG A 24 -16.56 -13.04 12.15
N GLY A 25 -17.23 -11.89 12.23
CA GLY A 25 -17.61 -11.24 13.48
C GLY A 25 -16.86 -9.94 13.77
N GLU A 26 -16.93 -9.51 15.02
CA GLU A 26 -16.30 -8.29 15.53
C GLU A 26 -14.83 -8.53 15.85
N THR A 27 -13.96 -7.62 15.41
CA THR A 27 -12.54 -7.60 15.76
C THR A 27 -12.11 -6.20 16.19
N ILE A 28 -11.66 -6.08 17.44
CA ILE A 28 -11.08 -4.86 17.98
C ILE A 28 -9.58 -4.85 17.66
N MET A 29 -9.13 -3.86 16.90
CA MET A 29 -7.72 -3.74 16.54
C MET A 29 -6.94 -2.96 17.61
N PRO A 30 -5.62 -3.18 17.72
CA PRO A 30 -4.79 -2.36 18.58
C PRO A 30 -4.88 -0.86 18.21
N PRO A 31 -4.82 0.04 19.21
CA PRO A 31 -4.72 1.47 18.97
C PRO A 31 -3.54 1.78 18.05
N THR A 32 -3.76 2.71 17.13
CA THR A 32 -2.76 3.15 16.15
C THR A 32 -2.78 4.67 16.02
N THR A 33 -1.98 5.19 15.11
CA THR A 33 -1.98 6.59 14.71
C THR A 33 -1.92 6.68 13.19
N ALA A 34 -2.28 7.82 12.61
CA ALA A 34 -2.17 7.99 11.15
C ALA A 34 -0.74 7.77 10.65
N GLN A 35 0.26 8.15 11.45
CA GLN A 35 1.68 7.93 11.18
C GLN A 35 2.03 6.45 11.09
N GLU A 36 1.55 5.65 12.04
CA GLU A 36 1.83 4.21 12.10
C GLU A 36 1.15 3.47 10.94
N GLU A 37 -0.10 3.79 10.62
CA GLU A 37 -0.81 3.21 9.47
C GLU A 37 -0.13 3.54 8.14
N ILE A 38 0.26 4.82 7.94
CA ILE A 38 0.94 5.28 6.72
C ILE A 38 2.31 4.60 6.56
N ILE A 39 3.08 4.45 7.64
CA ILE A 39 4.34 3.72 7.59
C ILE A 39 4.10 2.22 7.35
N SER A 40 3.10 1.62 8.01
CA SER A 40 2.77 0.21 7.88
C SER A 40 2.38 -0.16 6.44
N ILE A 41 1.46 0.59 5.82
CA ILE A 41 1.06 0.30 4.44
C ILE A 41 2.21 0.52 3.45
N SER A 42 3.13 1.45 3.72
CA SER A 42 4.29 1.71 2.86
C SER A 42 5.30 0.55 2.85
N GLU A 43 5.32 -0.26 3.91
CA GLU A 43 6.25 -1.37 4.12
C GLU A 43 5.61 -2.74 3.92
N LEU A 44 4.39 -2.77 3.37
CA LEU A 44 3.65 -3.99 3.11
C LEU A 44 4.39 -4.88 2.10
N GLU A 45 4.65 -6.14 2.48
CA GLU A 45 5.28 -7.13 1.61
C GLU A 45 4.24 -7.72 0.65
N LEU A 46 4.07 -7.07 -0.50
CA LEU A 46 3.05 -7.46 -1.47
C LEU A 46 3.48 -8.64 -2.38
N GLY A 47 4.73 -9.09 -2.34
CA GLY A 47 5.28 -10.03 -3.33
C GLY A 47 4.48 -11.32 -3.53
N GLY A 48 3.96 -11.93 -2.46
CA GLY A 48 3.09 -13.10 -2.54
C GLY A 48 1.69 -12.77 -3.08
N TYR A 49 1.12 -11.66 -2.61
CA TYR A 49 -0.18 -11.14 -3.07
C TYR A 49 -0.18 -10.90 -4.59
N ILE A 50 0.86 -10.29 -5.12
CA ILE A 50 0.92 -9.93 -6.54
C ILE A 50 1.13 -11.13 -7.46
N LYS A 51 1.84 -12.16 -7.00
CA LYS A 51 1.91 -13.42 -7.76
C LYS A 51 0.52 -14.01 -7.97
N ALA A 52 -0.33 -13.96 -6.94
CA ALA A 52 -1.72 -14.38 -7.06
C ALA A 52 -2.52 -13.43 -7.95
N LEU A 53 -2.31 -12.12 -7.85
CA LEU A 53 -2.93 -11.14 -8.75
C LEU A 53 -2.62 -11.45 -10.21
N ASP A 54 -1.37 -11.73 -10.57
CA ASP A 54 -0.95 -11.94 -11.96
C ASP A 54 -1.75 -13.02 -12.69
N VAL A 55 -1.99 -14.13 -11.99
CA VAL A 55 -2.80 -15.26 -12.49
C VAL A 55 -4.23 -14.80 -12.81
N MET A 56 -4.72 -13.80 -12.10
CA MET A 56 -6.07 -13.27 -12.25
C MET A 56 -6.16 -12.08 -13.21
N LEU A 57 -5.09 -11.30 -13.36
CA LEU A 57 -5.07 -10.06 -14.12
C LEU A 57 -5.38 -10.32 -15.59
N GLU A 58 -4.60 -11.17 -16.26
CA GLU A 58 -4.77 -11.43 -17.69
C GLU A 58 -6.19 -11.94 -18.01
N PRO A 59 -6.75 -12.95 -17.31
CA PRO A 59 -8.14 -13.38 -17.53
C PRO A 59 -9.23 -12.32 -17.23
N CYS A 60 -8.96 -11.41 -16.29
CA CYS A 60 -9.86 -10.29 -15.98
C CYS A 60 -9.81 -9.19 -17.06
N PHE A 61 -8.69 -9.03 -17.76
CA PHE A 61 -8.55 -8.07 -18.87
C PHE A 61 -9.14 -8.59 -20.18
N LEU A 62 -9.16 -9.91 -20.38
CA LEU A 62 -9.80 -10.50 -21.55
C LEU A 62 -11.32 -10.25 -21.53
N GLN A 63 -11.84 -9.64 -22.60
CA GLN A 63 -13.28 -9.43 -22.81
C GLN A 63 -14.06 -10.73 -23.10
N THR A 64 -13.47 -11.90 -22.82
CA THR A 64 -14.11 -13.20 -23.05
C THR A 64 -15.10 -13.53 -21.91
N PRO A 65 -16.37 -13.85 -22.21
CA PRO A 65 -17.41 -13.88 -21.19
C PRO A 65 -17.35 -15.01 -20.15
N SER A 66 -17.06 -16.28 -20.49
CA SER A 66 -17.52 -17.39 -19.61
C SER A 66 -16.56 -18.53 -19.27
N ALA A 67 -15.53 -18.86 -20.06
CA ALA A 67 -14.84 -20.15 -19.89
C ALA A 67 -13.90 -20.27 -18.66
N ALA A 68 -13.85 -19.28 -17.77
CA ALA A 68 -12.99 -19.30 -16.58
C ALA A 68 -13.48 -18.38 -15.44
N PHE A 69 -14.73 -17.88 -15.47
CA PHE A 69 -15.17 -16.92 -14.44
C PHE A 69 -15.21 -17.55 -13.04
N ASP A 70 -15.72 -18.78 -12.94
CA ASP A 70 -15.78 -19.50 -11.66
C ASP A 70 -14.35 -19.70 -11.10
N ASP A 71 -13.39 -20.09 -11.94
CA ASP A 71 -11.98 -20.22 -11.53
C ASP A 71 -11.37 -18.88 -11.05
N ILE A 72 -11.67 -17.78 -11.76
CA ILE A 72 -11.27 -16.43 -11.35
C ILE A 72 -11.91 -16.08 -10.01
N TYR A 73 -13.20 -16.36 -9.84
CA TYR A 73 -13.94 -16.03 -8.64
C TYR A 73 -13.46 -16.84 -7.43
N ASP A 74 -13.17 -18.12 -7.60
CA ASP A 74 -12.64 -19.00 -6.55
C ASP A 74 -11.21 -18.59 -6.15
N THR A 75 -10.38 -18.25 -7.14
CA THR A 75 -9.05 -17.69 -6.89
C THR A 75 -9.14 -16.37 -6.11
N PHE A 76 -10.12 -15.53 -6.45
CA PHE A 76 -10.36 -14.24 -5.79
C PHE A 76 -10.74 -14.45 -4.34
N CYS A 77 -11.70 -15.35 -4.08
CA CYS A 77 -12.15 -15.67 -2.74
C CYS A 77 -10.99 -16.20 -1.88
N SER A 78 -10.19 -17.10 -2.44
CA SER A 78 -9.00 -17.66 -1.77
C SER A 78 -7.96 -16.58 -1.44
N LEU A 79 -7.71 -15.65 -2.37
CA LEU A 79 -6.81 -14.53 -2.16
C LEU A 79 -7.35 -13.57 -1.09
N LEU A 80 -8.64 -13.26 -1.13
CA LEU A 80 -9.30 -12.39 -0.18
C LEU A 80 -9.26 -12.96 1.23
N GLU A 81 -9.46 -14.27 1.39
CA GLU A 81 -9.30 -14.97 2.67
C GLU A 81 -7.86 -14.85 3.19
N SER A 82 -6.86 -15.00 2.32
CA SER A 82 -5.46 -14.81 2.67
C SER A 82 -5.15 -13.37 3.12
N ILE A 83 -5.78 -12.37 2.48
CA ILE A 83 -5.67 -10.97 2.93
C ILE A 83 -6.35 -10.78 4.28
N GLU A 84 -7.52 -11.37 4.51
CA GLU A 84 -8.23 -11.28 5.80
C GLU A 84 -7.43 -11.92 6.94
N ASP A 85 -6.76 -13.04 6.68
CA ASP A 85 -5.89 -13.72 7.63
C ASP A 85 -4.65 -12.87 7.97
N TYR A 86 -4.10 -12.18 6.97
CA TYR A 86 -2.99 -11.25 7.17
C TYR A 86 -3.42 -9.96 7.89
N ASN A 87 -4.51 -9.35 7.43
CA ASN A 87 -5.09 -8.13 7.96
C ASN A 87 -6.60 -8.07 7.66
N ILE A 88 -7.39 -8.38 8.69
CA ILE A 88 -8.84 -8.43 8.61
C ILE A 88 -9.48 -7.11 8.15
N LEU A 89 -8.86 -5.95 8.45
CA LEU A 89 -9.37 -4.65 7.99
C LEU A 89 -9.27 -4.56 6.47
N TYR A 90 -8.10 -4.87 5.90
CA TYR A 90 -7.87 -4.77 4.47
C TYR A 90 -8.80 -5.72 3.71
N GLY A 91 -8.85 -6.99 4.13
CA GLY A 91 -9.71 -7.98 3.50
C GLY A 91 -11.20 -7.62 3.60
N THR A 92 -11.66 -7.16 4.76
CA THR A 92 -13.07 -6.76 4.94
C THR A 92 -13.45 -5.58 4.04
N LEU A 93 -12.63 -4.53 3.96
CA LEU A 93 -12.96 -3.37 3.14
C LEU A 93 -12.87 -3.66 1.64
N ILE A 94 -11.90 -4.47 1.20
CA ILE A 94 -11.81 -4.95 -0.19
C ILE A 94 -13.05 -5.79 -0.54
N ARG A 95 -13.47 -6.68 0.37
CA ARG A 95 -14.68 -7.49 0.19
C ARG A 95 -15.88 -6.59 -0.07
N ILE A 96 -16.10 -5.59 0.78
CA ILE A 96 -17.23 -4.67 0.60
C ILE A 96 -17.15 -3.98 -0.75
N GLU A 97 -15.99 -3.41 -1.10
CA GLU A 97 -15.79 -2.71 -2.37
C GLU A 97 -16.14 -3.59 -3.59
N VAL A 98 -15.64 -4.84 -3.63
CA VAL A 98 -15.88 -5.76 -4.74
C VAL A 98 -17.37 -6.13 -4.86
N PHE A 99 -18.01 -6.42 -3.73
CA PHE A 99 -19.37 -6.96 -3.70
C PHE A 99 -20.47 -5.89 -3.67
N LYS A 100 -20.18 -4.65 -3.26
CA LYS A 100 -21.16 -3.56 -3.15
C LYS A 100 -21.79 -3.21 -4.51
N ASP A 101 -20.98 -3.23 -5.56
CA ASP A 101 -21.42 -2.91 -6.93
C ASP A 101 -21.52 -4.14 -7.84
N MET A 102 -21.55 -5.34 -7.25
CA MET A 102 -21.70 -6.58 -7.99
C MET A 102 -23.09 -6.61 -8.66
N PRO A 103 -23.18 -6.79 -9.99
CA PRO A 103 -24.48 -6.92 -10.65
C PRO A 103 -25.24 -8.14 -10.12
N ALA A 104 -26.57 -8.09 -10.21
CA ALA A 104 -27.39 -9.29 -9.96
C ALA A 104 -26.95 -10.40 -10.91
N ASP A 105 -26.87 -11.63 -10.38
CA ASP A 105 -26.43 -12.78 -11.16
C ASP A 105 -27.43 -13.08 -12.28
N GLY A 106 -27.10 -12.59 -13.47
CA GLY A 106 -27.87 -12.78 -14.69
C GLY A 106 -27.20 -13.75 -15.66
N HIS A 107 -26.05 -14.34 -15.27
CA HIS A 107 -25.19 -15.19 -16.12
C HIS A 107 -25.04 -14.69 -17.57
N ASN A 108 -24.98 -13.37 -17.75
CA ASN A 108 -24.84 -12.73 -19.05
C ASN A 108 -23.47 -12.05 -19.17
N GLU A 109 -23.11 -11.66 -20.40
CA GLU A 109 -21.81 -11.05 -20.68
C GLU A 109 -21.56 -9.78 -19.87
N GLU A 110 -22.58 -8.94 -19.68
CA GLU A 110 -22.48 -7.70 -18.89
C GLU A 110 -22.14 -8.00 -17.42
N TYR A 111 -22.78 -9.02 -16.83
CA TYR A 111 -22.50 -9.51 -15.48
C TYR A 111 -21.04 -9.91 -15.34
N TYR A 112 -20.53 -10.78 -16.22
CA TYR A 112 -19.17 -11.29 -16.13
C TYR A 112 -18.12 -10.20 -16.32
N LEU A 113 -18.30 -9.30 -17.29
CA LEU A 113 -17.38 -8.20 -17.54
C LEU A 113 -17.32 -7.23 -16.35
N LYS A 114 -18.48 -6.84 -15.82
CA LYS A 114 -18.55 -5.94 -14.67
C LYS A 114 -18.00 -6.60 -13.41
N ALA A 115 -18.25 -7.90 -13.23
CA ALA A 115 -17.75 -8.63 -12.08
C ALA A 115 -16.22 -8.78 -12.09
N LYS A 116 -15.64 -9.14 -13.23
CA LYS A 116 -14.18 -9.16 -13.44
C LYS A 116 -13.57 -7.78 -13.14
N LYS A 117 -14.21 -6.70 -13.59
CA LYS A 117 -13.74 -5.34 -13.33
C LYS A 117 -13.75 -4.97 -11.84
N ASN A 118 -14.81 -5.33 -11.11
CA ASN A 118 -14.89 -5.05 -9.67
C ASN A 118 -13.84 -5.84 -8.89
N ILE A 119 -13.67 -7.13 -9.20
CA ILE A 119 -12.62 -7.99 -8.62
C ILE A 119 -11.25 -7.36 -8.86
N LEU A 120 -10.95 -7.00 -10.11
CA LEU A 120 -9.70 -6.33 -10.48
C LEU A 120 -9.47 -5.04 -9.69
N TYR A 121 -10.49 -4.20 -9.55
CA TYR A 121 -10.40 -2.95 -8.81
C TYR A 121 -10.06 -3.19 -7.33
N GLY A 122 -10.85 -4.01 -6.63
CA GLY A 122 -10.62 -4.28 -5.21
C GLY A 122 -9.26 -4.95 -4.95
N LEU A 123 -8.79 -5.77 -5.89
CA LEU A 123 -7.50 -6.44 -5.82
C LEU A 123 -6.30 -5.55 -6.19
N THR A 124 -6.50 -4.45 -6.90
CA THR A 124 -5.40 -3.51 -7.23
C THR A 124 -5.30 -2.37 -6.22
N GLU A 125 -6.36 -2.10 -5.45
CA GLU A 125 -6.44 -0.99 -4.52
C GLU A 125 -5.30 -0.99 -3.47
N LEU A 126 -4.97 -2.15 -2.88
CA LEU A 126 -3.84 -2.26 -1.94
C LEU A 126 -2.50 -1.84 -2.58
N THR A 127 -2.28 -2.22 -3.83
CA THR A 127 -1.05 -1.89 -4.56
C THR A 127 -0.98 -0.41 -4.90
N ASP A 128 -2.10 0.19 -5.28
CA ASP A 128 -2.21 1.61 -5.61
C ASP A 128 -2.04 2.50 -4.38
N ILE A 129 -2.61 2.10 -3.23
CA ILE A 129 -2.41 2.79 -1.95
C ILE A 129 -0.95 2.70 -1.53
N ASN A 130 -0.36 1.49 -1.54
CA ASN A 130 1.05 1.30 -1.18
C ASN A 130 1.98 2.17 -2.03
N TYR A 131 1.77 2.17 -3.35
CA TYR A 131 2.56 2.98 -4.27
C TYR A 131 2.40 4.48 -3.97
N THR A 132 1.15 4.93 -3.83
CA THR A 132 0.84 6.35 -3.60
C THR A 132 1.46 6.84 -2.30
N VAL A 133 1.29 6.08 -1.22
CA VAL A 133 1.90 6.42 0.08
C VAL A 133 3.42 6.44 -0.01
N ASN A 134 4.05 5.48 -0.70
CA ASN A 134 5.50 5.48 -0.91
C ASN A 134 5.98 6.74 -1.66
N ASP A 135 5.28 7.17 -2.71
CA ASP A 135 5.64 8.38 -3.45
C ASP A 135 5.44 9.65 -2.61
N ILE A 136 4.38 9.74 -1.81
CA ILE A 136 4.16 10.84 -0.84
C ILE A 136 5.31 10.90 0.18
N LEU A 137 5.62 9.78 0.84
CA LEU A 137 6.70 9.71 1.85
C LEU A 137 8.06 10.08 1.25
N LYS A 138 8.33 9.65 0.01
CA LYS A 138 9.53 10.04 -0.73
C LYS A 138 9.57 11.55 -0.93
N ASN A 139 8.52 12.16 -1.48
CA ASN A 139 8.51 13.60 -1.74
C ASN A 139 8.65 14.41 -0.45
N LEU A 140 7.98 14.01 0.64
CA LEU A 140 8.16 14.60 1.96
C LEU A 140 9.60 14.48 2.49
N SER A 141 10.25 13.32 2.29
CA SER A 141 11.63 13.11 2.72
C SER A 141 12.64 14.00 1.99
N LEU A 142 12.27 14.46 0.79
CA LEU A 142 13.05 15.40 -0.02
C LEU A 142 12.67 16.87 0.26
N GLY A 143 11.80 17.12 1.24
CA GLY A 143 11.32 18.46 1.57
C GLY A 143 10.40 19.08 0.52
N LYS A 144 9.82 18.27 -0.37
CA LYS A 144 8.88 18.75 -1.40
C LYS A 144 7.49 18.92 -0.81
N GLU A 145 6.78 19.93 -1.29
CA GLU A 145 5.36 20.09 -1.00
C GLU A 145 4.54 19.00 -1.67
N ILE A 146 3.45 18.61 -1.02
CA ILE A 146 2.52 17.58 -1.50
C ILE A 146 1.30 18.26 -2.09
N ASP A 147 1.15 18.13 -3.40
CA ASP A 147 0.01 18.67 -4.13
C ASP A 147 -1.10 17.61 -4.25
N MET A 148 -2.06 17.68 -3.33
CA MET A 148 -3.28 16.86 -3.36
C MET A 148 -4.27 17.30 -4.44
N THR A 149 -4.11 18.49 -5.03
CA THR A 149 -5.07 19.04 -6.00
C THR A 149 -4.87 18.41 -7.37
N TYR A 150 -3.62 18.35 -7.86
CA TYR A 150 -3.34 17.84 -9.20
C TYR A 150 -2.56 16.53 -9.22
N THR A 151 -1.64 16.33 -8.26
CA THR A 151 -0.78 15.12 -8.26
C THR A 151 -1.48 13.92 -7.62
N TYR A 152 -2.07 14.11 -6.44
CA TYR A 152 -2.74 13.04 -5.68
C TYR A 152 -4.25 13.25 -5.59
N THR A 153 -4.85 13.72 -6.70
CA THR A 153 -6.28 14.05 -6.82
C THR A 153 -7.20 12.92 -6.36
N LYS A 154 -6.85 11.65 -6.60
CA LYS A 154 -7.66 10.50 -6.13
C LYS A 154 -7.82 10.46 -4.60
N TYR A 155 -6.80 10.91 -3.86
CA TYR A 155 -6.75 10.80 -2.40
C TYR A 155 -7.06 12.13 -1.69
N ASN A 156 -7.60 13.12 -2.41
CA ASN A 156 -7.84 14.47 -1.88
C ASN A 156 -9.19 14.61 -1.13
N HIS A 157 -10.00 13.55 -1.12
CA HIS A 157 -11.24 13.45 -0.38
C HIS A 157 -11.39 12.02 0.17
N ALA A 158 -12.24 11.87 1.18
CA ALA A 158 -12.56 10.58 1.78
C ALA A 158 -14.05 10.54 2.12
N ASP A 159 -14.73 9.50 1.65
CA ASP A 159 -16.14 9.29 1.98
C ASP A 159 -16.26 8.46 3.25
N CYS A 160 -17.04 8.95 4.21
CA CYS A 160 -17.34 8.22 5.44
C CYS A 160 -18.74 8.55 5.95
N THR A 161 -19.33 7.63 6.72
CA THR A 161 -20.55 7.92 7.49
C THR A 161 -20.18 8.32 8.91
N HIS A 162 -20.66 9.48 9.35
CA HIS A 162 -20.47 9.91 10.73
C HIS A 162 -21.67 9.50 11.58
N TYR A 163 -21.43 8.66 12.58
CA TYR A 163 -22.42 8.27 13.58
C TYR A 163 -22.22 9.05 14.87
N PHE A 164 -23.31 9.59 15.40
CA PHE A 164 -23.37 10.23 16.71
C PHE A 164 -24.25 9.42 17.63
N TYR A 165 -23.78 9.17 18.84
CA TYR A 165 -24.54 8.44 19.85
C TYR A 165 -24.60 9.26 21.14
N MET A 166 -25.80 9.29 21.73
CA MET A 166 -26.02 9.86 23.06
C MET A 166 -26.40 8.73 24.02
N GLY A 167 -25.47 8.38 24.90
CA GLY A 167 -25.70 7.49 26.03
C GLY A 167 -25.67 8.27 27.34
N LYS A 168 -24.93 7.76 28.34
CA LYS A 168 -24.52 8.59 29.49
C LYS A 168 -23.58 9.73 29.09
N GLU A 169 -22.82 9.51 28.02
CA GLU A 169 -21.90 10.48 27.43
C GLU A 169 -22.13 10.54 25.91
N PHE A 170 -21.77 11.67 25.31
CA PHE A 170 -21.75 11.86 23.87
C PHE A 170 -20.53 11.14 23.28
N ARG A 171 -20.73 10.37 22.22
CA ARG A 171 -19.66 9.70 21.47
C ARG A 171 -19.89 9.80 19.97
N GLU A 172 -18.80 9.85 19.25
CA GLU A 172 -18.77 9.91 17.79
C GLU A 172 -17.95 8.76 17.21
N GLU A 173 -18.39 8.24 16.06
CA GLU A 173 -17.67 7.21 15.31
C GLU A 173 -17.79 7.50 13.81
N LEU A 174 -16.68 7.35 13.09
CA LEU A 174 -16.66 7.35 11.64
C LEU A 174 -16.72 5.92 11.13
N TYR A 175 -17.48 5.70 10.06
CA TYR A 175 -17.61 4.42 9.39
C TYR A 175 -17.08 4.51 7.96
N PHE A 176 -16.27 3.53 7.60
CA PHE A 176 -15.71 3.33 6.27
C PHE A 176 -16.11 1.96 5.74
N ASP A 177 -16.57 1.95 4.49
CA ASP A 177 -16.90 0.77 3.71
C ASP A 177 -15.96 0.58 2.51
N SER A 178 -14.95 1.46 2.39
CA SER A 178 -13.96 1.46 1.33
C SER A 178 -12.55 1.60 1.90
N LEU A 179 -11.63 0.77 1.39
CA LEU A 179 -10.22 0.85 1.74
C LEU A 179 -9.62 2.18 1.24
N HIS A 180 -10.06 2.62 0.06
CA HIS A 180 -9.67 3.88 -0.55
C HIS A 180 -9.99 5.05 0.38
N SER A 181 -11.26 5.21 0.79
CA SER A 181 -11.68 6.29 1.65
C SER A 181 -10.99 6.28 3.02
N TYR A 182 -10.78 5.10 3.61
CA TYR A 182 -10.04 4.99 4.86
C TYR A 182 -8.59 5.50 4.71
N PHE A 183 -7.88 5.10 3.66
CA PHE A 183 -6.51 5.57 3.45
C PHE A 183 -6.44 7.03 2.98
N SER A 184 -7.40 7.53 2.21
CA SER A 184 -7.51 8.96 1.92
C SER A 184 -7.66 9.79 3.20
N PHE A 185 -8.51 9.33 4.14
CA PHE A 185 -8.64 9.94 5.46
C PHE A 185 -7.31 9.94 6.24
N LEU A 186 -6.61 8.80 6.26
CA LEU A 186 -5.32 8.67 6.94
C LEU A 186 -4.24 9.56 6.30
N ILE A 187 -4.17 9.63 4.97
CA ILE A 187 -3.23 10.48 4.22
C ILE A 187 -3.49 11.94 4.56
N MET A 188 -4.73 12.41 4.49
CA MET A 188 -5.07 13.79 4.84
C MET A 188 -4.74 14.11 6.30
N LYS A 189 -5.09 13.21 7.24
CA LYS A 189 -4.77 13.36 8.66
C LYS A 189 -3.26 13.42 8.88
N PHE A 190 -2.49 12.56 8.21
CA PHE A 190 -1.04 12.52 8.25
C PHE A 190 -0.41 13.83 7.71
N LEU A 191 -0.86 14.31 6.55
CA LEU A 191 -0.35 15.54 5.94
C LEU A 191 -0.68 16.78 6.80
N SER A 192 -1.88 16.83 7.38
CA SER A 192 -2.28 17.93 8.27
C SER A 192 -1.39 18.05 9.51
N GLY A 193 -0.83 16.92 9.97
CA GLY A 193 0.11 16.88 11.09
C GLY A 193 1.52 17.40 10.78
N LYS A 194 1.80 17.77 9.51
CA LYS A 194 3.08 18.33 9.05
C LYS A 194 4.30 17.56 9.54
N HIS A 195 4.22 16.23 9.47
CA HIS A 195 5.27 15.35 9.97
C HIS A 195 6.55 15.46 9.14
N ARG A 196 7.69 15.48 9.83
CA ARG A 196 8.98 15.32 9.17
C ARG A 196 9.18 13.85 8.82
N VAL A 197 9.30 13.55 7.54
CA VAL A 197 9.62 12.21 7.04
C VAL A 197 11.11 12.15 6.75
N VAL A 198 11.77 11.08 7.17
CA VAL A 198 13.20 10.84 6.89
C VAL A 198 13.36 9.44 6.31
N ARG A 199 14.22 9.30 5.31
CA ARG A 199 14.68 7.99 4.84
C ARG A 199 15.88 7.56 5.69
N CYS A 200 15.79 6.38 6.31
CA CYS A 200 16.85 5.86 7.18
C CYS A 200 18.12 5.57 6.37
N GLY A 201 19.25 6.17 6.75
CA GLY A 201 20.55 5.95 6.08
C GLY A 201 21.18 4.57 6.34
N CYS A 202 20.52 3.70 7.10
CA CYS A 202 20.95 2.33 7.38
C CYS A 202 20.07 1.31 6.64
N CYS A 203 18.75 1.30 6.87
CA CYS A 203 17.86 0.33 6.24
C CYS A 203 17.12 0.84 4.99
N GLY A 204 17.26 2.12 4.62
CA GLY A 204 16.61 2.71 3.44
C GLY A 204 15.10 2.92 3.57
N LYS A 205 14.46 2.46 4.66
CA LYS A 205 13.02 2.63 4.91
C LYS A 205 12.70 4.03 5.45
N PHE A 206 11.49 4.51 5.19
CA PHE A 206 11.00 5.77 5.76
C PHE A 206 10.67 5.64 7.25
N PHE A 207 10.80 6.73 7.98
CA PHE A 207 10.37 6.84 9.37
C PHE A 207 10.07 8.30 9.74
N ILE A 208 9.34 8.48 10.83
CA ILE A 208 9.00 9.79 11.39
C ILE A 208 9.81 9.97 12.68
N PRO A 209 10.75 10.93 12.74
CA PRO A 209 11.55 11.16 13.93
C PRO A 209 10.69 11.59 15.12
N LYS A 210 10.96 11.01 16.29
CA LYS A 210 10.25 11.33 17.55
C LYS A 210 10.58 12.72 18.12
N THR A 211 11.65 13.34 17.64
CA THR A 211 12.13 14.64 18.13
C THR A 211 12.44 15.59 16.97
N LYS A 212 12.50 16.88 17.27
CA LYS A 212 12.89 17.92 16.31
C LYS A 212 14.38 17.86 15.92
N ARG A 213 15.21 17.14 16.68
CA ARG A 213 16.65 17.02 16.38
C ARG A 213 16.85 16.28 15.07
N GLU A 214 17.86 16.67 14.31
CA GLU A 214 18.25 15.93 13.12
C GLU A 214 18.52 14.46 13.47
N THR A 215 17.84 13.55 12.78
CA THR A 215 17.89 12.11 13.05
C THR A 215 18.00 11.40 11.72
N LEU A 216 19.12 10.72 11.48
CA LEU A 216 19.43 10.07 10.19
C LEU A 216 19.02 8.58 10.16
N TYR A 217 18.82 7.97 11.33
CA TYR A 217 18.57 6.54 11.47
C TYR A 217 17.34 6.27 12.32
N CYS A 218 16.55 5.27 11.93
CA CYS A 218 15.36 4.84 12.66
C CYS A 218 15.71 3.95 13.87
N ASP A 219 14.70 3.60 14.67
CA ASP A 219 14.87 2.74 15.85
C ASP A 219 14.65 1.25 15.55
N ARG A 220 14.49 0.87 14.27
CA ARG A 220 14.25 -0.53 13.87
C ARG A 220 15.49 -1.40 14.14
N ILE A 221 15.24 -2.62 14.62
CA ILE A 221 16.26 -3.67 14.80
C ILE A 221 16.69 -4.20 13.43
N VAL A 222 18.01 -4.34 13.21
CA VAL A 222 18.57 -4.75 11.90
C VAL A 222 19.36 -6.04 12.00
N LYS A 223 20.24 -6.18 13.01
CA LYS A 223 21.09 -7.36 13.19
C LYS A 223 21.52 -7.49 14.65
N ASN A 224 21.54 -8.71 15.17
CA ASN A 224 21.98 -9.04 16.54
C ASN A 224 21.35 -8.12 17.61
N GLU A 225 20.04 -7.90 17.52
CA GLU A 225 19.28 -7.01 18.42
C GLU A 225 19.69 -5.52 18.38
N ARG A 226 20.61 -5.13 17.49
CA ARG A 226 21.05 -3.74 17.33
C ARG A 226 20.14 -2.97 16.39
N THR A 227 19.87 -1.71 16.73
CA THR A 227 19.03 -0.82 15.94
C THR A 227 19.81 -0.12 14.82
N CYS A 228 19.09 0.43 13.82
CA CYS A 228 19.70 1.26 12.77
C CYS A 228 20.53 2.41 13.37
N LYS A 229 20.12 3.00 14.50
CA LYS A 229 20.91 4.05 15.20
C LYS A 229 22.22 3.55 15.78
N GLN A 230 22.29 2.29 16.20
CA GLN A 230 23.50 1.70 16.78
C GLN A 230 24.48 1.22 15.69
N VAL A 231 23.96 0.77 14.54
CA VAL A 231 24.77 0.19 13.46
C VAL A 231 25.12 1.23 12.38
N GLY A 232 24.18 2.11 12.04
CA GLY A 232 24.30 3.09 10.96
C GLY A 232 25.55 3.97 11.03
N PRO A 233 25.91 4.56 12.20
CA PRO A 233 27.13 5.37 12.33
C PRO A 233 28.43 4.61 12.05
N SER A 234 28.47 3.30 12.36
CA SER A 234 29.64 2.44 12.10
C SER A 234 29.70 1.95 10.64
N GLN A 235 28.59 1.98 9.90
CA GLN A 235 28.53 1.73 8.45
C GLN A 235 28.98 2.94 7.61
N LYS A 236 29.88 3.77 8.17
CA LYS A 236 30.51 4.92 7.51
C LYS A 236 31.43 4.55 6.34
N HIS A 237 31.74 3.26 6.16
CA HIS A 237 32.64 2.78 5.11
C HIS A 237 32.01 2.80 3.71
N LEU A 238 30.68 2.77 3.59
CA LEU A 238 30.01 3.03 2.32
C LEU A 238 29.91 4.55 2.13
N ASP A 239 30.57 5.04 1.08
CA ASP A 239 30.54 6.44 0.65
C ASP A 239 29.08 6.92 0.48
N THR A 240 28.74 8.03 1.13
CA THR A 240 27.43 8.67 1.09
C THR A 240 26.98 8.95 -0.35
N ALA A 241 27.92 9.31 -1.24
CA ALA A 241 27.61 9.54 -2.65
C ALA A 241 27.08 8.26 -3.31
N LYS A 242 27.73 7.13 -3.07
CA LYS A 242 27.31 5.81 -3.58
C LYS A 242 25.96 5.38 -3.02
N LYS A 243 25.74 5.61 -1.71
CA LYS A 243 24.43 5.39 -1.08
C LYS A 243 23.32 6.15 -1.78
N ASN A 244 23.53 7.44 -1.99
CA ASN A 244 22.55 8.29 -2.65
C ASN A 244 22.33 7.85 -4.11
N ALA A 245 23.38 7.50 -4.85
CA ALA A 245 23.27 7.03 -6.23
C ALA A 245 22.37 5.79 -6.36
N VAL A 246 22.61 4.75 -5.56
CA VAL A 246 21.79 3.52 -5.59
C VAL A 246 20.36 3.79 -5.13
N ILE A 247 20.17 4.60 -4.09
CA ILE A 247 18.84 4.97 -3.58
C ILE A 247 18.05 5.74 -4.63
N GLU A 248 18.67 6.70 -5.31
CA GLU A 248 18.04 7.49 -6.37
C GLU A 248 17.73 6.64 -7.61
N ALA A 249 18.63 5.73 -7.98
CA ALA A 249 18.41 4.77 -9.06
C ALA A 249 17.20 3.88 -8.76
N PHE A 250 17.09 3.35 -7.54
CA PHE A 250 15.95 2.57 -7.08
C PHE A 250 14.65 3.38 -7.21
N ASP A 251 14.64 4.59 -6.66
CA ASP A 251 13.48 5.47 -6.63
C ASP A 251 13.01 5.92 -8.03
N ARG A 252 13.97 6.15 -8.92
CA ARG A 252 13.72 6.55 -10.31
C ARG A 252 13.13 5.40 -11.10
N ASN A 253 13.73 4.22 -11.01
CA ASN A 253 13.25 3.03 -11.70
C ASN A 253 11.91 2.55 -11.13
N LYS A 254 11.67 2.67 -9.81
CA LYS A 254 10.37 2.35 -9.19
C LYS A 254 9.24 3.18 -9.79
N LYS A 255 9.49 4.48 -9.95
CA LYS A 255 8.52 5.39 -10.59
C LYS A 255 8.37 5.10 -12.08
N LYS A 256 9.47 4.91 -12.81
CA LYS A 256 9.49 4.58 -14.25
C LYS A 256 8.69 3.32 -14.54
N MET A 257 8.97 2.23 -13.82
CA MET A 257 8.32 0.94 -14.02
C MET A 257 6.83 1.00 -13.65
N TYR A 258 6.46 1.61 -12.51
CA TYR A 258 5.03 1.76 -12.17
C TYR A 258 4.27 2.59 -13.21
N LYS A 259 4.84 3.71 -13.68
CA LYS A 259 4.21 4.53 -14.73
C LYS A 259 4.14 3.81 -16.08
N ARG A 260 5.04 2.87 -16.36
CA ARG A 260 4.96 2.00 -17.53
C ARG A 260 3.80 1.01 -17.39
N TYR A 261 3.68 0.35 -16.23
CA TYR A 261 2.53 -0.48 -15.90
C TYR A 261 1.21 0.31 -16.02
N GLU A 262 1.07 1.45 -15.35
CA GLU A 262 -0.16 2.24 -15.33
C GLU A 262 -0.64 2.62 -16.75
N ARG A 263 0.27 2.96 -17.66
CA ARG A 263 -0.06 3.30 -19.06
C ARG A 263 -0.44 2.08 -19.91
N THR A 264 0.07 0.91 -19.56
CA THR A 264 -0.13 -0.32 -20.34
C THR A 264 -1.18 -1.23 -19.72
N ARG A 265 -1.66 -0.91 -18.51
CA ARG A 265 -2.67 -1.67 -17.75
C ARG A 265 -3.89 -2.02 -18.60
N ASP A 266 -4.40 -1.06 -19.37
CA ASP A 266 -5.62 -1.23 -20.16
C ASP A 266 -5.32 -1.66 -21.63
N LEU A 267 -4.04 -1.84 -22.00
CA LEU A 267 -3.54 -2.11 -23.36
C LEU A 267 -2.44 -3.19 -23.37
N LEU A 268 -2.48 -4.13 -22.41
CA LEU A 268 -1.35 -5.02 -22.06
C LEU A 268 -0.81 -5.84 -23.26
N HIS A 269 -1.66 -6.07 -24.27
CA HIS A 269 -1.34 -6.88 -25.46
C HIS A 269 -1.12 -6.07 -26.75
N GLU A 270 -1.23 -4.74 -26.69
CA GLU A 270 -1.10 -3.87 -27.88
C GLU A 270 0.28 -3.21 -27.98
N THR A 271 1.14 -3.38 -26.97
CA THR A 271 2.45 -2.74 -26.94
C THR A 271 3.56 -3.75 -26.63
N GLU A 272 4.54 -3.84 -27.53
CA GLU A 272 5.77 -4.66 -27.36
C GLU A 272 6.58 -4.23 -26.12
N LYS A 273 6.34 -3.03 -25.61
CA LYS A 273 6.91 -2.49 -24.37
C LYS A 273 5.91 -2.44 -23.21
N GLY A 274 4.90 -3.30 -23.19
CA GLY A 274 4.04 -3.54 -22.02
C GLY A 274 4.84 -3.83 -20.75
N LEU A 275 4.27 -3.57 -19.57
CA LEU A 275 4.79 -4.09 -18.31
C LEU A 275 3.59 -4.56 -17.48
N THR A 276 3.54 -5.85 -17.16
CA THR A 276 2.47 -6.38 -16.29
C THR A 276 2.68 -5.94 -14.84
N LEU A 277 1.62 -6.00 -14.02
CA LEU A 277 1.73 -5.68 -12.59
C LEU A 277 2.73 -6.61 -11.89
N SER A 278 2.74 -7.88 -12.27
CA SER A 278 3.68 -8.87 -11.74
C SER A 278 5.10 -8.60 -12.17
N GLU A 279 5.35 -8.27 -13.43
CA GLU A 279 6.68 -7.88 -13.89
C GLU A 279 7.20 -6.66 -13.11
N TYR A 280 6.35 -5.64 -12.90
CA TYR A 280 6.67 -4.48 -12.08
C TYR A 280 7.09 -4.88 -10.67
N PHE A 281 6.32 -5.73 -10.00
CA PHE A 281 6.56 -6.05 -8.61
C PHE A 281 7.61 -7.13 -8.38
N GLN A 282 7.79 -8.07 -9.30
CA GLN A 282 8.94 -8.96 -9.32
C GLN A 282 10.24 -8.16 -9.45
N TRP A 283 10.23 -7.14 -10.32
CA TRP A 283 11.33 -6.18 -10.38
C TRP A 283 11.46 -5.40 -9.06
N LEU A 284 10.36 -4.92 -8.47
CA LEU A 284 10.39 -4.13 -7.24
C LEU A 284 10.97 -4.93 -6.06
N ASP A 285 10.53 -6.17 -5.87
CA ASP A 285 11.02 -7.06 -4.80
C ASP A 285 12.52 -7.36 -4.95
N ARG A 286 12.97 -7.66 -6.17
CA ARG A 286 14.41 -7.80 -6.47
C ARG A 286 15.16 -6.51 -6.16
N ALA A 287 14.67 -5.37 -6.65
CA ALA A 287 15.31 -4.08 -6.47
C ALA A 287 15.36 -3.64 -4.99
N GLU A 288 14.34 -3.95 -4.18
CA GLU A 288 14.31 -3.68 -2.74
C GLU A 288 15.30 -4.56 -1.98
N ARG A 289 15.42 -5.84 -2.34
CA ARG A 289 16.42 -6.77 -1.81
C ARG A 289 17.84 -6.30 -2.15
N THR A 290 18.13 -6.05 -3.43
CA THR A 290 19.41 -5.54 -3.91
C THR A 290 19.80 -4.24 -3.20
N ARG A 291 18.88 -3.26 -3.10
CA ARG A 291 19.13 -2.02 -2.35
C ARG A 291 19.49 -2.31 -0.89
N SER A 292 18.80 -3.25 -0.26
CA SER A 292 19.02 -3.60 1.15
C SER A 292 20.37 -4.30 1.37
N GLU A 293 20.75 -5.22 0.48
CA GLU A 293 22.06 -5.90 0.46
C GLU A 293 23.19 -4.88 0.27
N PHE A 294 23.04 -3.95 -0.67
CA PHE A 294 23.99 -2.87 -0.89
C PHE A 294 24.14 -1.97 0.36
N LEU A 295 23.03 -1.56 0.98
CA LEU A 295 23.07 -0.73 2.20
C LEU A 295 23.70 -1.45 3.40
N LYS A 296 23.69 -2.78 3.42
CA LYS A 296 24.41 -3.59 4.40
C LYS A 296 25.89 -3.77 4.06
N GLY A 297 26.32 -3.41 2.85
CA GLY A 297 27.68 -3.59 2.33
C GLY A 297 27.95 -5.02 1.86
N GLU A 298 26.90 -5.76 1.49
CA GLU A 298 26.99 -7.16 1.02
C GLU A 298 27.33 -7.25 -0.48
N ILE A 299 27.01 -6.21 -1.26
CA ILE A 299 27.29 -6.09 -2.69
C ILE A 299 27.89 -4.71 -3.02
N SER A 300 28.55 -4.61 -4.18
CA SER A 300 29.13 -3.36 -4.71
C SER A 300 28.07 -2.40 -5.26
N GLU A 301 28.48 -1.15 -5.52
CA GLU A 301 27.61 -0.14 -6.15
C GLU A 301 27.28 -0.54 -7.59
N GLU A 302 28.26 -1.04 -8.32
CA GLU A 302 28.13 -1.47 -9.70
C GLU A 302 27.11 -2.61 -9.83
N GLU A 303 27.24 -3.66 -9.01
CA GLU A 303 26.28 -4.78 -8.95
C GLU A 303 24.86 -4.30 -8.59
N ALA A 304 24.75 -3.37 -7.64
CA ALA A 304 23.46 -2.83 -7.23
C ALA A 304 22.78 -2.02 -8.34
N LEU A 305 23.54 -1.17 -9.03
CA LEU A 305 23.04 -0.34 -10.12
C LEU A 305 22.64 -1.18 -11.33
N GLU A 306 23.42 -2.21 -11.69
CA GLU A 306 23.10 -3.13 -12.79
C GLU A 306 21.77 -3.86 -12.55
N ALA A 307 21.54 -4.37 -11.34
CA ALA A 307 20.32 -5.08 -11.00
C ALA A 307 19.08 -4.15 -10.90
N ILE A 308 19.26 -2.89 -10.51
CA ILE A 308 18.16 -1.93 -10.34
C ILE A 308 17.80 -1.21 -11.65
N CYS A 309 18.78 -0.90 -12.49
CA CYS A 309 18.61 -0.08 -13.69
C CYS A 309 18.29 -0.92 -14.94
N VAL A 310 17.10 -1.53 -14.94
CA VAL A 310 16.55 -2.30 -16.07
C VAL A 310 15.59 -1.43 -16.92
#